data_AF-A0A2A5P100-F1
#
_entry.id   AF-A0A2A5P100-F1
#
_cell.length_a   1.000
_cell.length_b   1.000
_cell.length_c   1.000
_cell.angle_alpha   90.00
_cell.angle_beta   90.00
_cell.angle_gamma   90.00
#
_symmetry.space_group_name_H-M   'P 1'
#
loop_
_entity.id
_entity.type
_entity.pdbx_description
1 polymer ?
#
loop_
_entity_poly.entity_id
_entity_poly.type
_entity_poly.pdbx_seq_one_letter_code
_entity_poly.pdbx_strand_id
1 'polypeptide(L)'
;MVSPRGGRGGQEVMSGASGEAWVAERAAEVVEEVVGREPHALLLYGSRIAGYGGPGSDYDALAVVEGYRGRIRYIYRGLPGSGERVSILVVDRGWFEADAERAFLGEFVAGRLLSIYRPVLNPGYIEDFEIRYKKRVILEEVSYLQREFCEVADDLTIPLKYVLLARLKRRMAIYPHVKYSYVNTYYGPRGAENMAWALSRLRMAAEELEAEGWLRLEGEDIVPLRRVRARIPPSLTFICRGVKSYAAHGLSAKVPVTVVAWEFVSKIRREFRRPEAPEELREPKLLLRLKTTHLLTEKLGIADVVRRVFGPDARVRRRRSAGAFSNVQIAEVETGEGVRTVAIKTYGGLTALKWAIVQLWLLDVLRFSITPVRRLVNEYVGLTRLSRAGVEHIEPVRLLALDWRGRRLITEYKEGVRLSDYIVAGGAEAVDAVRRYAEALARLHSQGCTLGDTKPQNAIVLRDGRIAIVDLEQWGRGSRAWDAALALHYMFKLRLRPRMLEDVVRAFIEGYLEGGGRPEDLRAAAAIRYVRPFAVLTNPYVLLRIRRSLTRAVQA
;
A
#
# COMPACT_ATOMS: atom_id res chain seq x y z
N MET A 1 -67.88 38.48 -29.84
CA MET A 1 -67.80 38.53 -28.36
C MET A 1 -68.08 37.13 -27.84
N VAL A 2 -67.11 36.47 -27.22
CA VAL A 2 -67.22 35.46 -26.15
C VAL A 2 -65.79 34.91 -25.93
N SER A 3 -65.31 35.06 -24.70
CA SER A 3 -64.05 34.52 -24.17
C SER A 3 -64.12 32.99 -24.04
N PRO A 4 -62.98 32.29 -23.96
CA PRO A 4 -62.79 31.44 -22.79
C PRO A 4 -61.40 31.57 -22.14
N ARG A 5 -61.45 32.10 -20.92
CA ARG A 5 -60.70 31.76 -19.71
C ARG A 5 -59.49 30.84 -19.87
N GLY A 6 -58.32 31.43 -19.68
CA GLY A 6 -57.10 30.72 -19.29
C GLY A 6 -57.18 30.20 -17.86
N GLY A 7 -56.73 28.95 -17.68
CA GLY A 7 -56.29 28.40 -16.41
C GLY A 7 -54.80 28.09 -16.50
N ARG A 8 -53.95 29.06 -16.17
CA ARG A 8 -52.54 28.80 -15.87
C ARG A 8 -52.47 28.36 -14.40
N GLY A 9 -52.46 27.05 -14.17
CA GLY A 9 -51.99 26.51 -12.89
C GLY A 9 -50.48 26.70 -12.83
N GLY A 10 -50.04 27.71 -12.10
CA GLY A 10 -48.62 27.89 -11.78
C GLY A 10 -48.19 26.77 -10.83
N GLN A 11 -47.40 25.82 -11.34
CA GLN A 11 -46.50 25.05 -10.48
C GLN A 11 -45.35 25.99 -10.14
N GLU A 12 -45.42 26.63 -8.96
CA GLU A 12 -44.25 27.21 -8.34
C GLU A 12 -43.26 26.09 -8.04
N VAL A 13 -42.19 26.04 -8.83
CA VAL A 13 -41.02 25.21 -8.55
C VAL A 13 -40.38 25.76 -7.29
N MET A 14 -40.67 25.14 -6.14
CA MET A 14 -40.06 25.49 -4.87
C MET A 14 -38.53 25.38 -4.97
N SER A 15 -37.84 26.50 -4.74
CA SER A 15 -36.38 26.59 -4.83
C SER A 15 -35.67 25.69 -3.80
N GLY A 16 -34.47 25.22 -4.15
CA GLY A 16 -33.84 24.00 -3.61
C GLY A 16 -33.74 23.85 -2.08
N ALA A 17 -33.49 24.92 -1.31
CA ALA A 17 -33.41 24.81 0.15
C ALA A 17 -34.78 24.70 0.83
N SER A 18 -35.79 25.38 0.28
CA SER A 18 -37.18 25.34 0.78
C SER A 18 -37.89 24.02 0.43
N GLY A 19 -37.58 23.44 -0.74
CA GLY A 19 -38.10 22.14 -1.16
C GLY A 19 -37.54 20.97 -0.36
N GLU A 20 -36.24 20.96 -0.06
CA GLU A 20 -35.62 19.88 0.71
C GLU A 20 -36.10 19.82 2.17
N ALA A 21 -36.29 20.98 2.81
CA ALA A 21 -36.85 21.04 4.17
C ALA A 21 -38.28 20.50 4.21
N TRP A 22 -39.12 20.90 3.24
CA TRP A 22 -40.49 20.40 3.10
C TRP A 22 -40.55 18.89 2.87
N VAL A 23 -39.69 18.35 1.98
CA VAL A 23 -39.60 16.90 1.74
C VAL A 23 -39.23 16.15 3.02
N ALA A 24 -38.31 16.71 3.81
CA ALA A 24 -37.82 16.06 5.00
C ALA A 24 -38.86 16.02 6.14
N GLU A 25 -39.61 17.10 6.35
CA GLU A 25 -40.74 17.13 7.28
C GLU A 25 -41.76 16.04 6.92
N ARG A 26 -42.14 15.95 5.64
CA ARG A 26 -43.08 14.92 5.18
C ARG A 26 -42.50 13.51 5.26
N ALA A 27 -41.19 13.34 5.07
CA ALA A 27 -40.54 12.05 5.27
C ALA A 27 -40.59 11.61 6.74
N ALA A 28 -40.47 12.53 7.70
CA ALA A 28 -40.62 12.22 9.12
C ALA A 28 -42.04 11.78 9.46
N GLU A 29 -43.06 12.50 8.96
CA GLU A 29 -44.48 12.13 9.13
C GLU A 29 -44.78 10.72 8.57
N VAL A 30 -44.26 10.40 7.37
CA VAL A 30 -44.43 9.07 6.77
C VAL A 30 -43.80 7.97 7.62
N VAL A 31 -42.65 8.23 8.25
CA VAL A 31 -42.01 7.28 9.18
C VAL A 31 -42.90 7.07 10.39
N GLU A 32 -43.42 8.14 10.98
CA GLU A 32 -44.31 8.07 12.13
C GLU A 32 -45.59 7.29 11.82
N GLU A 33 -46.24 7.56 10.68
CA GLU A 33 -47.44 6.85 10.22
C GLU A 33 -47.19 5.35 10.03
N VAL A 34 -46.08 4.96 9.38
CA VAL A 34 -45.82 3.57 8.99
C VAL A 34 -45.18 2.74 10.10
N VAL A 35 -44.37 3.38 10.96
CA VAL A 35 -43.60 2.72 12.02
C VAL A 35 -44.30 2.87 13.39
N GLY A 36 -45.20 3.83 13.53
CA GLY A 36 -45.86 4.18 14.78
C GLY A 36 -44.93 4.87 15.79
N ARG A 37 -43.84 5.48 15.30
CA ARG A 37 -42.81 6.15 16.09
C ARG A 37 -42.13 7.24 15.28
N GLU A 38 -41.86 8.37 15.94
CA GLU A 38 -41.03 9.42 15.35
C GLU A 38 -39.59 8.92 15.11
N PRO A 39 -38.93 9.38 14.03
CA PRO A 39 -37.51 9.12 13.83
C PRO A 39 -36.68 9.78 14.93
N HIS A 40 -35.65 9.09 15.42
CA HIS A 40 -34.64 9.67 16.31
C HIS A 40 -33.65 10.56 15.54
N ALA A 41 -33.35 10.17 14.30
CA ALA A 41 -32.53 10.96 13.37
C ALA A 41 -32.98 10.73 11.93
N LEU A 42 -32.81 11.74 11.09
CA LEU A 42 -33.23 11.72 9.68
C LEU A 42 -32.22 12.49 8.83
N LEU A 43 -31.84 11.91 7.69
CA LEU A 43 -31.04 12.58 6.67
C LEU A 43 -31.58 12.29 5.27
N LEU A 44 -31.38 13.25 4.36
CA LEU A 44 -31.57 13.10 2.93
C LEU A 44 -30.23 12.77 2.26
N TYR A 45 -30.26 11.89 1.27
CA TYR A 45 -29.09 11.51 0.48
C TYR A 45 -29.49 11.21 -0.97
N GLY A 46 -28.56 10.69 -1.78
CA GLY A 46 -28.88 10.15 -3.09
C GLY A 46 -28.86 11.18 -4.21
N SER A 47 -29.55 10.88 -5.30
CA SER A 47 -29.35 11.56 -6.59
C SER A 47 -29.71 13.05 -6.59
N ARG A 48 -30.80 13.43 -5.90
CA ARG A 48 -31.25 14.81 -5.75
C ARG A 48 -30.25 15.64 -4.95
N ILE A 49 -29.81 15.13 -3.80
CA ILE A 49 -28.83 15.80 -2.93
C ILE A 49 -27.45 15.91 -3.61
N ALA A 50 -27.02 14.86 -4.32
CA ALA A 50 -25.78 14.88 -5.09
C ALA A 50 -25.86 15.72 -6.39
N GLY A 51 -27.04 16.23 -6.74
CA GLY A 51 -27.26 17.14 -7.87
C GLY A 51 -27.18 16.53 -9.26
N TYR A 52 -27.32 15.21 -9.39
CA TYR A 52 -27.44 14.54 -10.69
C TYR A 52 -28.86 13.99 -10.95
N GLY A 53 -29.74 14.02 -9.95
CA GLY A 53 -31.15 13.63 -10.06
C GLY A 53 -32.02 14.76 -10.60
N GLY A 54 -32.80 14.48 -11.64
CA GLY A 54 -33.78 15.42 -12.21
C GLY A 54 -35.10 15.46 -11.43
N PRO A 55 -36.07 16.29 -11.85
CA PRO A 55 -37.39 16.44 -11.18
C PRO A 55 -38.22 15.15 -11.08
N GLY A 56 -37.95 14.14 -11.91
CA GLY A 56 -38.61 12.83 -11.83
C GLY A 56 -37.89 11.79 -10.96
N SER A 57 -36.81 12.18 -10.26
CA SER A 57 -36.05 11.28 -9.38
C SER A 57 -36.57 11.37 -7.95
N ASP A 58 -36.83 10.22 -7.33
CA ASP A 58 -37.28 10.14 -5.95
C ASP A 58 -36.23 10.74 -4.99
N TYR A 59 -36.68 11.37 -3.91
CA TYR A 59 -35.82 11.73 -2.79
C TYR A 59 -35.48 10.48 -1.97
N ASP A 60 -34.21 10.29 -1.63
CA ASP A 60 -33.80 9.21 -0.75
C ASP A 60 -33.58 9.74 0.68
N ALA A 61 -34.15 9.06 1.67
CA ALA A 61 -34.02 9.40 3.08
C ALA A 61 -33.57 8.19 3.92
N LEU A 62 -32.78 8.43 4.96
CA LEU A 62 -32.40 7.44 5.96
C LEU A 62 -32.94 7.91 7.31
N ALA A 63 -33.84 7.11 7.89
CA ALA A 63 -34.45 7.35 9.18
C ALA A 63 -33.94 6.32 10.20
N VAL A 64 -33.36 6.82 11.30
CA VAL A 64 -32.94 6.00 12.44
C VAL A 64 -34.04 6.08 13.49
N VAL A 65 -34.60 4.94 13.90
CA VAL A 65 -35.74 4.89 14.82
C VAL A 65 -35.35 4.17 16.10
N GLU A 66 -35.64 4.78 17.23
CA GLU A 66 -35.39 4.21 18.55
C GLU A 66 -36.48 3.21 18.94
N GLY A 67 -36.05 2.04 19.42
CA GLY A 67 -36.95 0.94 19.78
C GLY A 67 -37.60 0.22 18.60
N TYR A 68 -37.15 0.45 17.36
CA TYR A 68 -37.52 -0.34 16.18
C TYR A 68 -36.76 -1.68 16.11
N ARG A 69 -36.74 -2.38 17.26
CA ARG A 69 -35.78 -3.44 17.62
C ARG A 69 -35.52 -4.43 16.50
N GLY A 70 -34.28 -4.43 16.00
CA GLY A 70 -33.77 -5.44 15.07
C GLY A 70 -34.42 -5.44 13.69
N ARG A 71 -34.90 -4.28 13.22
CA ARG A 71 -35.57 -4.16 11.93
C ARG A 71 -34.89 -3.14 11.02
N ILE A 72 -34.97 -3.43 9.73
CA ILE A 72 -34.61 -2.53 8.64
C ILE A 72 -35.69 -2.66 7.56
N ARG A 73 -36.12 -1.55 6.96
CA ARG A 73 -37.21 -1.56 5.97
C ARG A 73 -37.13 -0.38 5.02
N TYR A 74 -37.38 -0.62 3.73
CA TYR A 74 -37.71 0.45 2.78
C TYR A 74 -39.20 0.81 2.80
N ILE A 75 -39.48 2.11 2.76
CA ILE A 75 -40.80 2.69 2.59
C ILE A 75 -40.77 3.55 1.33
N TYR A 76 -41.68 3.30 0.39
CA TYR A 76 -41.87 4.10 -0.81
C TYR A 76 -43.23 4.79 -0.73
N ARG A 77 -43.24 6.12 -0.77
CA ARG A 77 -44.46 6.93 -0.73
C ARG A 77 -44.40 8.12 -1.66
N GLY A 78 -45.53 8.46 -2.28
CA GLY A 78 -45.72 9.77 -2.90
C GLY A 78 -46.03 10.80 -1.82
N LEU A 79 -45.44 11.98 -1.92
CA LEU A 79 -45.70 13.09 -1.01
C LEU A 79 -46.96 13.84 -1.48
N PRO A 80 -47.99 13.99 -0.63
CA PRO A 80 -49.20 14.71 -0.99
C PRO A 80 -48.91 16.15 -1.40
N GLY A 81 -49.54 16.63 -2.49
CA GLY A 81 -49.50 18.03 -2.88
C GLY A 81 -48.33 18.48 -3.76
N SER A 82 -47.30 17.66 -3.98
CA SER A 82 -46.12 18.05 -4.81
C SER A 82 -45.82 17.13 -5.99
N GLY A 83 -46.42 15.93 -6.05
CA GLY A 83 -46.09 14.91 -7.05
C GLY A 83 -44.72 14.25 -6.84
N GLU A 84 -43.97 14.68 -5.83
CA GLU A 84 -42.67 14.12 -5.45
C GLU A 84 -42.85 12.74 -4.80
N ARG A 85 -41.81 11.90 -4.90
CA ARG A 85 -41.78 10.60 -4.23
C ARG A 85 -40.57 10.50 -3.31
N VAL A 86 -40.73 9.78 -2.21
CA VAL A 86 -39.68 9.53 -1.24
C VAL A 86 -39.46 8.03 -1.04
N SER A 87 -38.19 7.65 -1.00
CA SER A 87 -37.66 6.33 -0.70
C SER A 87 -36.93 6.40 0.65
N ILE A 88 -37.59 5.94 1.71
CA ILE A 88 -37.09 6.03 3.08
C ILE A 88 -36.56 4.67 3.52
N LEU A 89 -35.27 4.60 3.83
CA LEU A 89 -34.67 3.47 4.53
C LEU A 89 -34.80 3.70 6.03
N VAL A 90 -35.65 2.92 6.69
CA VAL A 90 -35.82 2.94 8.15
C VAL A 90 -34.94 1.87 8.78
N VAL A 91 -34.19 2.20 9.82
CA VAL A 91 -33.32 1.28 10.54
C VAL A 91 -33.42 1.46 12.06
N ASP A 92 -33.32 0.35 12.78
CA ASP A 92 -33.11 0.35 14.23
C ASP A 92 -31.83 1.12 14.63
N ARG A 93 -31.93 1.93 15.67
CA ARG A 93 -30.79 2.68 16.23
C ARG A 93 -29.57 1.80 16.50
N GLY A 94 -29.74 0.70 17.23
CA GLY A 94 -28.62 -0.19 17.57
C GLY A 94 -27.95 -0.82 16.34
N TRP A 95 -28.74 -1.13 15.29
CA TRP A 95 -28.20 -1.63 14.03
C TRP A 95 -27.45 -0.56 13.22
N PHE A 96 -27.93 0.68 13.22
CA PHE A 96 -27.23 1.81 12.60
C PHE A 96 -25.86 2.03 13.24
N GLU A 97 -25.83 2.14 14.57
CA GLU A 97 -24.61 2.35 15.35
C GLU A 97 -23.63 1.18 15.14
N ALA A 98 -24.11 -0.06 15.21
CA ALA A 98 -23.29 -1.25 14.97
C ALA A 98 -22.80 -1.36 13.52
N ASP A 99 -23.54 -0.85 12.53
CA ASP A 99 -23.07 -0.80 11.13
C ASP A 99 -21.98 0.27 10.94
N ALA A 100 -22.14 1.44 11.57
CA ALA A 100 -21.17 2.53 11.56
C ALA A 100 -19.86 2.15 12.28
N GLU A 101 -19.93 1.42 13.39
CA GLU A 101 -18.75 1.05 14.19
C GLU A 101 -18.14 -0.30 13.81
N ARG A 102 -18.94 -1.31 13.42
CA ARG A 102 -18.47 -2.70 13.21
C ARG A 102 -18.89 -3.36 11.89
N ALA A 103 -19.48 -2.61 10.96
CA ALA A 103 -19.97 -3.08 9.66
C ALA A 103 -20.94 -4.26 9.84
N PHE A 104 -21.81 -4.15 10.84
CA PHE A 104 -22.77 -5.18 11.20
C PHE A 104 -23.66 -5.59 10.03
N LEU A 105 -24.12 -4.63 9.22
CA LEU A 105 -24.93 -4.83 8.01
C LEU A 105 -24.09 -4.78 6.73
N GLY A 106 -22.77 -4.96 6.85
CA GLY A 106 -21.85 -4.90 5.72
C GLY A 106 -21.72 -3.50 5.12
N GLU A 107 -21.95 -2.44 5.89
CA GLU A 107 -22.02 -1.05 5.39
C GLU A 107 -23.18 -0.81 4.43
N PHE A 108 -24.22 -1.64 4.52
CA PHE A 108 -25.44 -1.42 3.76
C PHE A 108 -26.03 -0.07 4.13
N VAL A 109 -26.06 0.31 5.42
CA VAL A 109 -26.67 1.55 5.91
C VAL A 109 -25.62 2.66 6.02
N ALA A 110 -24.62 2.46 6.88
CA ALA A 110 -23.61 3.47 7.22
C ALA A 110 -22.79 3.91 6.01
N GLY A 111 -22.71 3.08 4.96
CA GLY A 111 -22.03 3.45 3.73
C GLY A 111 -22.65 4.65 3.00
N ARG A 112 -23.88 5.07 3.31
CA ARG A 112 -24.44 6.33 2.80
C ARG A 112 -23.67 7.56 3.31
N LEU A 113 -23.09 7.47 4.50
CA LEU A 113 -22.31 8.53 5.13
C LEU A 113 -20.92 8.73 4.49
N LEU A 114 -20.53 7.92 3.48
CA LEU A 114 -19.33 8.20 2.67
C LEU A 114 -19.54 9.35 1.67
N SER A 115 -20.78 9.53 1.23
CA SER A 115 -21.15 10.48 0.18
C SER A 115 -21.93 11.64 0.77
N ILE A 116 -22.10 12.69 -0.04
CA ILE A 116 -22.86 13.87 0.37
C ILE A 116 -24.25 13.50 0.86
N TYR A 117 -24.63 14.07 1.99
CA TYR A 117 -25.94 13.96 2.60
C TYR A 117 -26.31 15.27 3.28
N ARG A 118 -27.60 15.43 3.58
CA ARG A 118 -28.12 16.58 4.32
C ARG A 118 -28.82 16.07 5.58
N PRO A 119 -28.26 16.29 6.79
CA PRO A 119 -28.96 15.95 8.01
C PRO A 119 -30.17 16.89 8.19
N VAL A 120 -31.26 16.35 8.74
CA VAL A 120 -32.52 17.07 8.94
C VAL A 120 -32.89 17.02 10.41
N LEU A 121 -32.94 15.82 10.98
CA LEU A 121 -33.28 15.60 12.38
C LEU A 121 -32.09 15.02 13.12
N ASN A 122 -31.78 15.62 14.26
CA ASN A 122 -30.66 15.26 15.13
C ASN A 122 -29.31 15.19 14.37
N PRO A 123 -28.84 16.33 13.80
CA PRO A 123 -27.61 16.37 13.02
C PRO A 123 -26.40 15.92 13.83
N GLY A 124 -26.27 16.35 15.09
CA GLY A 124 -25.13 15.97 15.94
C GLY A 124 -24.96 14.46 16.10
N TYR A 125 -26.05 13.71 16.21
CA TYR A 125 -26.02 12.25 16.24
C TYR A 125 -25.52 11.64 14.91
N ILE A 126 -26.02 12.13 13.78
CA ILE A 126 -25.63 11.64 12.46
C ILE A 126 -24.14 11.94 12.20
N GLU A 127 -23.70 13.14 12.57
CA GLU A 127 -22.33 13.59 12.37
C GLU A 127 -21.34 12.82 13.24
N ASP A 128 -21.65 12.55 14.51
CA ASP A 128 -20.82 11.70 15.38
C ASP A 128 -20.62 10.30 14.77
N PHE A 129 -21.70 9.66 14.32
CA PHE A 129 -21.60 8.33 13.70
C PHE A 129 -20.96 8.34 12.30
N GLU A 130 -21.08 9.43 11.54
CA GLU A 130 -20.29 9.63 10.32
C GLU A 130 -18.80 9.63 10.63
N ILE A 131 -18.36 10.40 11.64
CA ILE A 131 -16.96 10.50 12.01
C ILE A 131 -16.43 9.15 12.49
N ARG A 132 -17.13 8.45 13.39
CA ARG A 132 -16.76 7.08 13.83
C ARG A 132 -16.64 6.11 12.66
N TYR A 133 -17.58 6.16 11.73
CA TYR A 133 -17.55 5.33 10.52
C TYR A 133 -16.34 5.65 9.64
N LYS A 134 -16.04 6.93 9.40
CA LYS A 134 -14.90 7.37 8.59
C LYS A 134 -13.56 7.04 9.23
N LYS A 135 -13.42 7.15 10.55
CA LYS A 135 -12.24 6.70 11.30
C LYS A 135 -11.97 5.22 11.06
N ARG A 136 -13.00 4.38 11.18
CA ARG A 136 -12.90 2.95 10.86
C ARG A 136 -12.47 2.73 9.41
N VAL A 137 -13.07 3.43 8.46
CA VAL A 137 -12.74 3.32 7.03
C VAL A 137 -11.27 3.65 6.77
N ILE A 138 -10.75 4.72 7.35
CA ILE A 138 -9.33 5.12 7.26
C ILE A 138 -8.44 4.00 7.80
N LEU A 139 -8.67 3.57 9.05
CA LEU A 139 -7.84 2.55 9.70
C LEU A 139 -7.84 1.22 8.94
N GLU A 140 -8.98 0.81 8.40
CA GLU A 140 -9.08 -0.40 7.58
C GLU A 140 -8.32 -0.28 6.26
N GLU A 141 -8.45 0.81 5.51
CA GLU A 141 -7.70 0.98 4.26
C GLU A 141 -6.19 1.07 4.51
N VAL A 142 -5.77 1.75 5.59
CA VAL A 142 -4.38 1.75 6.05
C VAL A 142 -3.91 0.34 6.40
N SER A 143 -4.71 -0.45 7.12
CA SER A 143 -4.37 -1.84 7.45
C SER A 143 -4.20 -2.70 6.19
N TYR A 144 -5.05 -2.49 5.18
CA TYR A 144 -4.95 -3.19 3.90
C TYR A 144 -3.66 -2.84 3.16
N LEU A 145 -3.28 -1.56 3.13
CA LEU A 145 -2.00 -1.12 2.56
C LEU A 145 -0.82 -1.69 3.33
N GLN A 146 -0.84 -1.66 4.66
CA GLN A 146 0.24 -2.20 5.49
C GLN A 146 0.45 -3.70 5.30
N ARG A 147 -0.63 -4.46 5.06
CA ARG A 147 -0.55 -5.89 4.74
C ARG A 147 -0.04 -6.16 3.33
N GLU A 148 -0.44 -5.33 2.37
CA GLU A 148 -0.02 -5.49 0.98
C GLU A 148 1.44 -5.07 0.78
N PHE A 149 1.78 -3.84 1.16
CA PHE A 149 3.09 -3.22 0.95
C PHE A 149 4.11 -3.57 2.05
N CYS A 150 3.73 -4.30 3.10
CA CYS A 150 4.61 -4.72 4.18
C CYS A 150 5.39 -3.54 4.80
N GLU A 151 6.72 -3.60 4.88
CA GLU A 151 7.59 -2.51 5.35
C GLU A 151 7.67 -1.31 4.41
N VAL A 152 7.33 -1.46 3.12
CA VAL A 152 7.24 -0.31 2.19
C VAL A 152 6.11 0.63 2.62
N ALA A 153 5.09 0.13 3.31
CA ALA A 153 3.97 0.93 3.78
C ALA A 153 4.39 2.06 4.74
N ASP A 154 5.55 1.94 5.39
CA ASP A 154 6.05 2.96 6.32
C ASP A 154 6.58 4.21 5.59
N ASP A 155 6.82 4.10 4.28
CA ASP A 155 7.23 5.21 3.41
C ASP A 155 6.10 5.68 2.47
N LEU A 156 4.89 5.12 2.62
CA LEU A 156 3.73 5.54 1.82
C LEU A 156 3.19 6.87 2.31
N THR A 157 2.87 7.71 1.35
CA THR A 157 2.03 8.88 1.50
C THR A 157 0.65 8.55 0.92
N ILE A 158 -0.39 8.62 1.75
CA ILE A 158 -1.74 8.11 1.43
C ILE A 158 -2.73 9.28 1.37
N PRO A 159 -3.12 9.77 0.18
CA PRO A 159 -4.10 10.85 0.10
C PRO A 159 -5.46 10.46 0.69
N LEU A 160 -6.18 11.40 1.32
CA LEU A 160 -7.57 11.15 1.75
C LEU A 160 -8.46 10.70 0.60
N LYS A 161 -8.19 11.21 -0.61
CA LYS A 161 -8.84 10.78 -1.86
C LYS A 161 -8.64 9.29 -2.15
N TYR A 162 -7.47 8.72 -1.83
CA TYR A 162 -7.26 7.28 -1.92
C TYR A 162 -8.24 6.52 -1.00
N VAL A 163 -8.37 6.94 0.25
CA VAL A 163 -9.24 6.26 1.24
C VAL A 163 -10.68 6.22 0.73
N LEU A 164 -11.19 7.35 0.25
CA LEU A 164 -12.54 7.43 -0.32
C LEU A 164 -12.71 6.51 -1.52
N LEU A 165 -11.89 6.68 -2.56
CA LEU A 165 -12.03 5.93 -3.81
C LEU A 165 -11.77 4.42 -3.62
N ALA A 166 -10.82 4.05 -2.78
CA ALA A 166 -10.56 2.65 -2.41
C ALA A 166 -11.78 2.01 -1.74
N ARG A 167 -12.42 2.72 -0.81
CA ARG A 167 -13.63 2.25 -0.14
C ARG A 167 -14.79 2.10 -1.12
N LEU A 168 -15.02 3.08 -1.99
CA LEU A 168 -16.06 3.03 -3.02
C LEU A 168 -15.82 1.87 -3.99
N LYS A 169 -14.58 1.67 -4.46
CA LYS A 169 -14.19 0.54 -5.32
C LYS A 169 -14.54 -0.81 -4.68
N ARG A 170 -14.21 -1.00 -3.39
CA ARG A 170 -14.56 -2.23 -2.67
C ARG A 170 -16.08 -2.40 -2.59
N ARG A 171 -16.82 -1.34 -2.25
CA ARG A 171 -18.28 -1.39 -2.17
C ARG A 171 -18.93 -1.69 -3.52
N MET A 172 -18.43 -1.13 -4.63
CA MET A 172 -18.90 -1.49 -5.97
C MET A 172 -18.61 -2.95 -6.33
N ALA A 173 -17.47 -3.49 -5.90
CA ALA A 173 -17.15 -4.89 -6.15
C ALA A 173 -18.02 -5.84 -5.32
N ILE A 174 -18.41 -5.44 -4.11
CA ILE A 174 -19.32 -6.20 -3.23
C ILE A 174 -20.78 -6.08 -3.69
N TYR A 175 -21.21 -4.85 -3.98
CA TYR A 175 -22.60 -4.50 -4.22
C TYR A 175 -22.73 -3.61 -5.48
N PRO A 176 -22.54 -4.15 -6.69
CA PRO A 176 -22.43 -3.40 -7.96
C PRO A 176 -23.47 -2.31 -8.25
N HIS A 177 -24.71 -2.45 -7.77
CA HIS A 177 -25.79 -1.46 -7.98
C HIS A 177 -25.44 0.00 -7.57
N VAL A 178 -24.52 0.22 -6.61
CA VAL A 178 -24.08 1.57 -6.20
C VAL A 178 -23.14 2.22 -7.21
N LYS A 179 -22.59 1.47 -8.19
CA LYS A 179 -21.63 1.98 -9.17
C LYS A 179 -22.15 3.21 -9.90
N TYR A 180 -23.39 3.15 -10.40
CA TYR A 180 -24.01 4.28 -11.08
C TYR A 180 -24.11 5.51 -10.17
N SER A 181 -24.51 5.31 -8.91
CA SER A 181 -24.62 6.42 -7.96
C SER A 181 -23.25 7.04 -7.66
N TYR A 182 -22.21 6.24 -7.41
CA TYR A 182 -20.88 6.79 -7.12
C TYR A 182 -20.27 7.52 -8.31
N VAL A 183 -20.36 6.95 -9.51
CA VAL A 183 -19.83 7.62 -10.71
C VAL A 183 -20.50 8.98 -10.89
N ASN A 184 -21.83 9.07 -10.82
CA ASN A 184 -22.51 10.37 -10.96
C ASN A 184 -22.33 11.30 -9.75
N THR A 185 -22.19 10.76 -8.54
CA THR A 185 -21.95 11.58 -7.34
C THR A 185 -20.61 12.30 -7.43
N TYR A 186 -19.54 11.62 -7.84
CA TYR A 186 -18.17 12.16 -7.81
C TYR A 186 -17.66 12.67 -9.15
N TYR A 187 -18.29 12.29 -10.26
CA TYR A 187 -17.88 12.66 -11.63
C TYR A 187 -19.06 13.15 -12.49
N GLY A 188 -20.22 13.42 -11.88
CA GLY A 188 -21.34 14.09 -12.54
C GLY A 188 -21.24 15.62 -12.44
N PRO A 189 -22.35 16.35 -12.69
CA PRO A 189 -22.36 17.82 -12.76
C PRO A 189 -21.78 18.53 -11.53
N ARG A 190 -22.07 18.02 -10.32
CA ARG A 190 -21.54 18.53 -9.04
C ARG A 190 -20.42 17.68 -8.44
N GLY A 191 -19.75 16.88 -9.28
CA GLY A 191 -18.76 15.89 -8.84
C GLY A 191 -17.62 16.47 -8.00
N ALA A 192 -17.08 17.62 -8.43
CA ALA A 192 -16.00 18.31 -7.73
C ALA A 192 -16.42 18.79 -6.33
N GLU A 193 -17.60 19.41 -6.21
CA GLU A 193 -18.17 19.85 -4.92
C GLU A 193 -18.42 18.67 -3.98
N ASN A 194 -19.04 17.60 -4.50
CA ASN A 194 -19.34 16.39 -3.73
C ASN A 194 -18.05 15.68 -3.26
N MET A 195 -17.01 15.68 -4.10
CA MET A 195 -15.68 15.18 -3.73
C MET A 195 -15.08 16.02 -2.61
N ALA A 196 -15.01 17.34 -2.77
CA ALA A 196 -14.46 18.25 -1.78
C ALA A 196 -15.17 18.11 -0.42
N TRP A 197 -16.51 18.02 -0.44
CA TRP A 197 -17.30 17.77 0.76
C TRP A 197 -16.98 16.42 1.41
N ALA A 198 -16.89 15.34 0.64
CA ALA A 198 -16.58 14.02 1.21
C ALA A 198 -15.17 13.97 1.83
N LEU A 199 -14.21 14.65 1.19
CA LEU A 199 -12.83 14.76 1.65
C LEU A 199 -12.72 15.62 2.92
N SER A 200 -13.45 16.74 3.02
CA SER A 200 -13.42 17.57 4.22
C SER A 200 -13.96 16.81 5.44
N ARG A 201 -15.01 16.02 5.28
CA ARG A 201 -15.55 15.17 6.35
C ARG A 201 -14.62 13.98 6.68
N LEU A 202 -13.89 13.44 5.71
CA LEU A 202 -12.83 12.45 5.97
C LEU A 202 -11.64 13.07 6.71
N ARG A 203 -11.32 14.33 6.42
CA ARG A 203 -10.27 15.08 7.12
C ARG A 203 -10.59 15.25 8.60
N MET A 204 -11.82 15.62 8.95
CA MET A 204 -12.26 15.70 10.37
C MET A 204 -12.02 14.37 11.12
N ALA A 205 -12.39 13.25 10.49
CA ALA A 205 -12.12 11.92 11.06
C ALA A 205 -10.62 11.61 11.18
N ALA A 206 -9.80 12.07 10.23
CA ALA A 206 -8.36 11.89 10.29
C ALA A 206 -7.69 12.77 11.37
N GLU A 207 -8.19 13.99 11.59
CA GLU A 207 -7.72 14.89 12.65
C GLU A 207 -7.95 14.27 14.05
N GLU A 208 -9.09 13.62 14.27
CA GLU A 208 -9.29 12.85 15.51
C GLU A 208 -8.33 11.66 15.65
N LEU A 209 -8.06 10.93 14.56
CA LEU A 209 -7.09 9.82 14.58
C LEU A 209 -5.65 10.30 14.80
N GLU A 210 -5.33 11.52 14.36
CA GLU A 210 -4.06 12.18 14.65
C GLU A 210 -3.95 12.52 16.14
N ALA A 211 -4.99 13.11 16.73
CA ALA A 211 -5.04 13.39 18.17
C ALA A 211 -4.91 12.10 19.02
N GLU A 212 -5.45 10.98 18.54
CA GLU A 212 -5.29 9.66 19.16
C GLU A 212 -3.91 8.99 18.91
N GLY A 213 -3.07 9.58 18.06
CA GLY A 213 -1.73 9.09 17.75
C GLY A 213 -1.70 7.85 16.84
N TRP A 214 -2.73 7.62 16.03
CA TRP A 214 -2.76 6.54 15.03
C TRP A 214 -1.99 6.89 13.75
N LEU A 215 -2.09 8.15 13.33
CA LEU A 215 -1.56 8.67 12.09
C LEU A 215 -1.11 10.12 12.27
N ARG A 216 -0.46 10.67 11.26
CA ARG A 216 -0.16 12.11 11.12
C ARG A 216 -0.77 12.62 9.82
N LEU A 217 -1.31 13.82 9.84
CA LEU A 217 -1.76 14.54 8.65
C LEU A 217 -0.65 15.44 8.11
N GLU A 218 -0.35 15.29 6.82
CA GLU A 218 0.57 16.15 6.06
C GLU A 218 -0.22 16.75 4.88
N GLY A 219 -0.90 17.87 5.13
CA GLY A 219 -1.81 18.48 4.14
C GLY A 219 -3.08 17.66 3.95
N GLU A 220 -3.26 17.07 2.75
CA GLU A 220 -4.36 16.13 2.44
C GLU A 220 -3.93 14.66 2.51
N ASP A 221 -2.67 14.41 2.91
CA ASP A 221 -2.10 13.08 2.97
C ASP A 221 -2.04 12.55 4.41
N ILE A 222 -2.21 11.24 4.54
CA ILE A 222 -2.09 10.50 5.78
C ILE A 222 -0.76 9.74 5.80
N VAL A 223 -0.04 9.85 6.91
CA VAL A 223 1.14 9.05 7.24
C VAL A 223 0.83 8.16 8.45
N PRO A 224 0.74 6.83 8.29
CA PRO A 224 0.48 5.93 9.43
C PRO A 224 1.62 5.95 10.44
N LEU A 225 1.30 6.10 11.74
CA LEU A 225 2.29 6.03 12.83
C LEU A 225 2.31 4.67 13.52
N ARG A 226 1.19 3.94 13.45
CA ARG A 226 1.03 2.62 14.08
C ARG A 226 0.71 1.54 13.05
N ARG A 227 1.12 0.31 13.35
CA ARG A 227 0.66 -0.88 12.62
C ARG A 227 -0.78 -1.19 13.03
N VAL A 228 -1.71 -1.04 12.09
CA VAL A 228 -3.12 -1.37 12.29
C VAL A 228 -3.29 -2.87 12.07
N ARG A 229 -3.42 -3.63 13.16
CA ARG A 229 -3.69 -5.07 13.11
C ARG A 229 -5.18 -5.33 12.91
N ALA A 230 -5.62 -5.50 11.66
CA ALA A 230 -6.90 -6.14 11.43
C ALA A 230 -6.87 -7.58 11.98
N ARG A 231 -7.91 -8.04 12.69
CA ARG A 231 -7.99 -9.44 13.14
C ARG A 231 -8.32 -10.40 12.00
N ILE A 232 -9.01 -9.92 10.96
CA ILE A 232 -9.53 -10.72 9.85
C ILE A 232 -8.80 -10.30 8.55
N PRO A 233 -8.43 -11.26 7.67
CA PRO A 233 -7.87 -10.94 6.36
C PRO A 233 -8.81 -10.05 5.51
N PRO A 234 -8.28 -9.17 4.64
CA PRO A 234 -9.09 -8.28 3.82
C PRO A 234 -10.07 -9.03 2.90
N SER A 235 -9.64 -10.16 2.32
CA SER A 235 -10.46 -11.02 1.45
C SER A 235 -11.65 -11.62 2.18
N LEU A 236 -11.44 -12.14 3.39
CA LEU A 236 -12.53 -12.69 4.20
C LEU A 236 -13.49 -11.59 4.67
N THR A 237 -12.95 -10.45 5.08
CA THR A 237 -13.75 -9.26 5.43
C THR A 237 -14.64 -8.83 4.27
N PHE A 238 -14.11 -8.83 3.05
CA PHE A 238 -14.84 -8.50 1.83
C PHE A 238 -16.01 -9.47 1.58
N ILE A 239 -15.77 -10.79 1.67
CA ILE A 239 -16.81 -11.82 1.50
C ILE A 239 -17.91 -11.67 2.56
N CYS A 240 -17.53 -11.57 3.84
CA CYS A 240 -18.48 -11.41 4.94
C CYS A 240 -19.34 -10.15 4.78
N ARG A 241 -18.74 -9.04 4.32
CA ARG A 241 -19.48 -7.80 4.06
C ARG A 241 -20.49 -7.97 2.95
N GLY A 242 -20.14 -8.66 1.86
CA GLY A 242 -21.09 -8.94 0.79
C GLY A 242 -22.30 -9.72 1.25
N VAL A 243 -22.07 -10.83 1.96
CA VAL A 243 -23.17 -11.63 2.53
C VAL A 243 -24.06 -10.76 3.41
N LYS A 244 -23.47 -9.95 4.30
CA LYS A 244 -24.23 -9.06 5.19
C LYS A 244 -25.01 -7.98 4.45
N SER A 245 -24.44 -7.36 3.42
CA SER A 245 -25.12 -6.32 2.63
C SER A 245 -26.33 -6.88 1.88
N TYR A 246 -26.20 -8.05 1.26
CA TYR A 246 -27.32 -8.70 0.57
C TYR A 246 -28.38 -9.19 1.54
N ALA A 247 -27.98 -9.72 2.70
CA ALA A 247 -28.93 -10.08 3.76
C ALA A 247 -29.71 -8.85 4.25
N ALA A 248 -29.03 -7.73 4.51
CA ALA A 248 -29.65 -6.48 4.90
C ALA A 248 -30.61 -5.96 3.81
N HIS A 249 -30.25 -6.06 2.54
CA HIS A 249 -31.13 -5.70 1.42
C HIS A 249 -32.38 -6.57 1.40
N GLY A 250 -32.25 -7.90 1.45
CA GLY A 250 -33.40 -8.82 1.49
C GLY A 250 -34.34 -8.54 2.67
N LEU A 251 -33.78 -8.32 3.86
CA LEU A 251 -34.54 -7.91 5.04
C LEU A 251 -35.28 -6.58 4.82
N SER A 252 -34.60 -5.59 4.24
CA SER A 252 -35.16 -4.24 4.02
C SER A 252 -36.30 -4.23 3.00
N ALA A 253 -36.24 -5.09 1.99
CA ALA A 253 -37.24 -5.19 0.93
C ALA A 253 -38.31 -6.28 1.22
N LYS A 254 -38.23 -6.98 2.35
CA LYS A 254 -39.09 -8.13 2.72
C LYS A 254 -39.16 -9.24 1.66
N VAL A 255 -38.09 -9.39 0.89
CA VAL A 255 -37.99 -10.42 -0.15
C VAL A 255 -36.90 -11.43 0.21
N PRO A 256 -37.05 -12.72 -0.19
CA PRO A 256 -35.99 -13.69 -0.01
C PRO A 256 -34.68 -13.22 -0.63
N VAL A 257 -33.55 -13.47 0.02
CA VAL A 257 -32.21 -13.06 -0.46
C VAL A 257 -31.91 -13.63 -1.85
N THR A 258 -32.47 -14.81 -2.18
CA THR A 258 -32.38 -15.41 -3.51
C THR A 258 -33.05 -14.55 -4.59
N VAL A 259 -34.19 -13.91 -4.29
CA VAL A 259 -34.88 -13.00 -5.21
C VAL A 259 -34.04 -11.75 -5.45
N VAL A 260 -33.42 -11.19 -4.41
CA VAL A 260 -32.47 -10.07 -4.53
C VAL A 260 -31.27 -10.46 -5.40
N ALA A 261 -30.77 -11.69 -5.25
CA ALA A 261 -29.67 -12.21 -6.07
C ALA A 261 -30.08 -12.41 -7.56
N TRP A 262 -31.32 -12.83 -7.83
CA TRP A 262 -31.84 -12.95 -9.20
C TRP A 262 -32.14 -11.58 -9.85
N GLU A 263 -32.70 -10.64 -9.07
CA GLU A 263 -32.84 -9.24 -9.48
C GLU A 263 -31.47 -8.62 -9.79
N PHE A 264 -30.44 -9.01 -9.04
CA PHE A 264 -29.06 -8.64 -9.28
C PHE A 264 -28.50 -9.20 -10.60
N VAL A 265 -28.65 -10.51 -10.86
CA VAL A 265 -28.19 -11.12 -12.13
C VAL A 265 -28.89 -10.46 -13.33
N SER A 266 -30.18 -10.17 -13.22
CA SER A 266 -30.94 -9.52 -14.28
C SER A 266 -30.56 -8.04 -14.46
N LYS A 267 -30.26 -7.30 -13.39
CA LYS A 267 -29.72 -5.92 -13.46
C LYS A 267 -28.33 -5.87 -14.07
N ILE A 268 -27.42 -6.80 -13.71
CA ILE A 268 -26.09 -6.94 -14.32
C ILE A 268 -26.19 -7.29 -15.81
N ARG A 269 -27.07 -8.22 -16.20
CA ARG A 269 -27.26 -8.55 -17.62
C ARG A 269 -27.74 -7.36 -18.45
N ARG A 270 -28.39 -6.36 -17.83
CA ARG A 270 -28.82 -5.11 -18.45
C ARG A 270 -27.73 -4.00 -18.41
N GLU A 271 -26.55 -4.23 -17.85
CA GLU A 271 -25.50 -3.20 -17.62
C GLU A 271 -24.65 -2.80 -18.84
N PHE A 272 -25.03 -3.16 -20.07
CA PHE A 272 -24.32 -2.71 -21.28
C PHE A 272 -24.53 -1.21 -21.66
N ARG A 273 -25.28 -0.42 -20.86
CA ARG A 273 -25.55 1.01 -21.12
C ARG A 273 -25.30 1.93 -19.91
N ARG A 274 -24.13 1.85 -19.25
CA ARG A 274 -23.76 2.73 -18.12
C ARG A 274 -22.37 3.35 -18.28
N PRO A 275 -22.10 4.52 -17.65
CA PRO A 275 -20.83 5.22 -17.77
C PRO A 275 -19.68 4.34 -17.27
N GLU A 276 -18.59 4.35 -18.03
CA GLU A 276 -17.36 3.69 -17.62
C GLU A 276 -16.80 4.42 -16.40
N ALA A 277 -16.42 3.66 -15.36
CA ALA A 277 -15.89 4.27 -14.15
C ALA A 277 -14.55 4.94 -14.49
N PRO A 278 -14.30 6.19 -14.06
CA PRO A 278 -13.04 6.87 -14.28
C PRO A 278 -11.86 6.09 -13.72
N GLU A 279 -10.68 6.30 -14.32
CA GLU A 279 -9.47 5.53 -14.00
C GLU A 279 -9.12 5.57 -12.52
N GLU A 280 -9.18 6.74 -11.88
CA GLU A 280 -8.87 6.89 -10.45
C GLU A 280 -9.80 6.05 -9.54
N LEU A 281 -11.07 5.90 -9.91
CA LEU A 281 -12.02 5.08 -9.17
C LEU A 281 -11.81 3.58 -9.46
N ARG A 282 -11.39 3.24 -10.69
CA ARG A 282 -11.03 1.87 -11.08
C ARG A 282 -9.73 1.40 -10.45
N GLU A 283 -8.72 2.26 -10.35
CA GLU A 283 -7.44 1.97 -9.71
C GLU A 283 -6.98 3.10 -8.76
N PRO A 284 -7.59 3.20 -7.56
CA PRO A 284 -7.24 4.21 -6.57
C PRO A 284 -5.77 4.19 -6.17
N LYS A 285 -5.10 3.03 -6.29
CA LYS A 285 -3.68 2.87 -5.95
C LYS A 285 -2.74 3.74 -6.79
N LEU A 286 -3.19 4.27 -7.92
CA LEU A 286 -2.44 5.25 -8.71
C LEU A 286 -2.22 6.57 -7.93
N LEU A 287 -3.05 6.85 -6.92
CA LEU A 287 -2.91 8.02 -6.05
C LEU A 287 -1.83 7.86 -4.98
N LEU A 288 -1.38 6.63 -4.72
CA LEU A 288 -0.37 6.37 -3.69
C LEU A 288 1.00 6.86 -4.14
N ARG A 289 1.76 7.42 -3.21
CA ARG A 289 3.11 7.91 -3.44
C ARG A 289 4.06 7.35 -2.39
N LEU A 290 5.34 7.28 -2.73
CA LEU A 290 6.41 7.10 -1.73
C LEU A 290 7.09 8.45 -1.51
N LYS A 291 7.66 8.65 -0.33
CA LYS A 291 8.25 9.94 0.06
C LYS A 291 9.47 10.32 -0.79
N THR A 292 10.27 9.34 -1.19
CA THR A 292 11.58 9.58 -1.81
C THR A 292 11.75 9.02 -3.22
N THR A 293 10.79 8.24 -3.73
CA THR A 293 10.91 7.53 -5.01
C THR A 293 9.55 7.40 -5.71
N HIS A 294 9.54 7.12 -7.01
CA HIS A 294 8.29 6.85 -7.72
C HIS A 294 7.70 5.48 -7.30
N LEU A 295 6.39 5.44 -7.06
CA LEU A 295 5.64 4.21 -6.85
C LEU A 295 4.78 3.91 -8.08
N LEU A 296 4.99 2.75 -8.69
CA LEU A 296 4.19 2.28 -9.82
C LEU A 296 3.36 1.09 -9.35
N THR A 297 2.04 1.27 -9.33
CA THR A 297 1.10 0.23 -8.87
C THR A 297 0.37 -0.44 -10.03
N GLU A 298 0.51 0.07 -11.23
CA GLU A 298 -0.09 -0.40 -12.47
C GLU A 298 0.81 -1.42 -13.20
N LYS A 299 0.21 -2.20 -14.10
CA LYS A 299 0.96 -3.18 -14.89
C LYS A 299 1.51 -2.50 -16.14
N LEU A 300 2.76 -2.06 -16.07
CA LEU A 300 3.41 -1.31 -17.15
C LEU A 300 4.48 -2.11 -17.91
N GLY A 301 4.67 -1.78 -19.19
CA GLY A 301 5.86 -2.17 -19.93
C GLY A 301 7.10 -1.42 -19.41
N ILE A 302 8.31 -1.86 -19.77
CA ILE A 302 9.55 -1.18 -19.33
C ILE A 302 9.65 0.22 -19.94
N ALA A 303 9.22 0.39 -21.20
CA ALA A 303 9.20 1.70 -21.84
C ALA A 303 8.30 2.67 -21.07
N ASP A 304 7.12 2.23 -20.63
CA ASP A 304 6.20 3.08 -19.88
C ASP A 304 6.69 3.36 -18.46
N VAL A 305 7.33 2.39 -17.81
CA VAL A 305 8.03 2.62 -16.53
C VAL A 305 9.07 3.72 -16.69
N VAL A 306 9.89 3.66 -17.75
CA VAL A 306 10.92 4.67 -18.03
C VAL A 306 10.29 6.03 -18.26
N ARG A 307 9.22 6.12 -19.06
CA ARG A 307 8.50 7.39 -19.27
C ARG A 307 7.91 7.95 -17.99
N ARG A 308 7.40 7.08 -17.11
CA ARG A 308 6.80 7.52 -15.85
C ARG A 308 7.83 8.07 -14.86
N VAL A 309 9.07 7.57 -14.93
CA VAL A 309 10.16 7.95 -14.03
C VAL A 309 10.96 9.14 -14.55
N PHE A 310 11.19 9.22 -15.87
CA PHE A 310 12.09 10.21 -16.47
C PHE A 310 11.38 11.25 -17.36
N GLY A 311 10.05 11.16 -17.51
CA GLY A 311 9.24 12.06 -18.33
C GLY A 311 8.75 11.43 -19.63
N PRO A 312 7.69 12.00 -20.25
CA PRO A 312 6.99 11.41 -21.38
C PRO A 312 7.87 11.15 -22.61
N ASP A 313 8.89 11.98 -22.82
CA ASP A 313 9.81 11.89 -23.95
C ASP A 313 10.94 10.89 -23.74
N ALA A 314 11.05 10.28 -22.55
CA ALA A 314 12.14 9.36 -22.24
C ALA A 314 12.05 8.07 -23.06
N ARG A 315 13.18 7.62 -23.60
CA ARG A 315 13.27 6.43 -24.46
C ARG A 315 14.40 5.52 -24.02
N VAL A 316 14.17 4.20 -24.17
CA VAL A 316 15.22 3.20 -23.92
C VAL A 316 16.04 3.04 -25.19
N ARG A 317 17.28 3.53 -25.18
CA ARG A 317 18.21 3.44 -26.32
C ARG A 317 18.80 2.03 -26.43
N ARG A 318 19.24 1.49 -25.31
CA ARG A 318 19.89 0.17 -25.24
C ARG A 318 19.50 -0.55 -23.96
N ARG A 319 19.35 -1.87 -24.05
CA ARG A 319 19.13 -2.73 -22.89
C ARG A 319 19.96 -4.00 -23.02
N ARG A 320 20.68 -4.34 -21.96
CA ARG A 320 21.45 -5.58 -21.86
C ARG A 320 21.21 -6.24 -20.52
N SER A 321 21.19 -7.56 -20.49
CA SER A 321 21.21 -8.31 -19.22
C SER A 321 22.61 -8.17 -18.59
N ALA A 322 22.69 -8.01 -17.27
CA ALA A 322 23.97 -7.98 -16.56
C ALA A 322 24.70 -9.34 -16.57
N GLY A 323 24.05 -10.39 -17.06
CA GLY A 323 24.57 -11.74 -17.30
C GLY A 323 23.47 -12.65 -17.85
N ALA A 324 23.84 -13.82 -18.40
CA ALA A 324 22.91 -14.75 -19.06
C ALA A 324 21.74 -15.23 -18.18
N PHE A 325 21.94 -15.24 -16.86
CA PHE A 325 20.93 -15.64 -15.86
C PHE A 325 20.67 -14.54 -14.82
N SER A 326 21.07 -13.31 -15.11
CA SER A 326 20.88 -12.19 -14.19
C SER A 326 19.44 -11.68 -14.27
N ASN A 327 18.84 -11.49 -13.11
CA ASN A 327 17.57 -10.78 -12.96
C ASN A 327 17.71 -9.26 -13.12
N VAL A 328 18.93 -8.77 -13.34
CA VAL A 328 19.27 -7.36 -13.49
C VAL A 328 19.52 -7.04 -14.96
N GLN A 329 18.88 -5.97 -15.42
CA GLN A 329 19.07 -5.42 -16.75
C GLN A 329 19.58 -4.01 -16.63
N ILE A 330 20.59 -3.69 -17.43
CA ILE A 330 21.15 -2.34 -17.52
C ILE A 330 20.51 -1.70 -18.75
N ALA A 331 19.92 -0.53 -18.55
CA ALA A 331 19.29 0.23 -19.62
C ALA A 331 19.93 1.63 -19.73
N GLU A 332 20.22 2.04 -20.95
CA GLU A 332 20.56 3.42 -21.30
C GLU A 332 19.27 4.13 -21.69
N VAL A 333 18.91 5.14 -20.91
CA VAL A 333 17.68 5.94 -21.06
C VAL A 333 18.07 7.31 -21.57
N GLU A 334 17.56 7.66 -22.76
CA GLU A 334 17.64 9.00 -23.28
C GLU A 334 16.50 9.84 -22.70
N THR A 335 16.84 11.00 -22.16
CA THR A 335 15.92 11.97 -21.54
C THR A 335 16.18 13.34 -22.17
N GLY A 336 15.29 14.32 -21.95
CA GLY A 336 15.51 15.69 -22.39
C GLY A 336 16.79 16.34 -21.82
N GLU A 337 17.33 15.78 -20.73
CA GLU A 337 18.57 16.23 -20.06
C GLU A 337 19.81 15.42 -20.48
N GLY A 338 19.68 14.47 -21.42
CA GLY A 338 20.75 13.60 -21.88
C GLY A 338 20.54 12.12 -21.54
N VAL A 339 21.61 11.32 -21.66
CA VAL A 339 21.55 9.86 -21.48
C VAL A 339 21.92 9.46 -20.05
N ARG A 340 21.06 8.67 -19.41
CA ARG A 340 21.26 8.13 -18.07
C ARG A 340 21.30 6.60 -18.09
N THR A 341 22.19 5.99 -17.33
CA THR A 341 22.27 4.53 -17.19
C THR A 341 21.58 4.08 -15.90
N VAL A 342 20.66 3.11 -16.02
CA VAL A 342 19.85 2.62 -14.90
C VAL A 342 19.94 1.10 -14.79
N ALA A 343 19.78 0.59 -13.58
CA ALA A 343 19.65 -0.82 -13.31
C ALA A 343 18.18 -1.16 -12.99
N ILE A 344 17.64 -2.15 -13.70
CA ILE A 344 16.28 -2.66 -13.54
C ILE A 344 16.39 -4.10 -13.03
N LYS A 345 16.05 -4.32 -11.77
CA LYS A 345 16.07 -5.65 -11.14
C LYS A 345 14.66 -6.22 -11.06
N THR A 346 14.45 -7.40 -11.63
CA THR A 346 13.13 -8.08 -11.69
C THR A 346 13.07 -9.27 -10.75
N TYR A 347 12.05 -9.36 -9.90
CA TYR A 347 11.90 -10.43 -8.92
C TYR A 347 10.90 -11.49 -9.43
N GLY A 348 11.44 -12.52 -10.08
CA GLY A 348 10.67 -13.62 -10.67
C GLY A 348 10.53 -14.87 -9.77
N GLY A 349 9.45 -15.63 -9.94
CA GLY A 349 9.14 -16.82 -9.15
C GLY A 349 10.12 -17.98 -9.30
N LEU A 350 10.72 -18.18 -10.47
CA LEU A 350 11.68 -19.28 -10.72
C LEU A 350 12.92 -19.20 -9.81
N THR A 351 13.31 -17.98 -9.41
CA THR A 351 14.42 -17.78 -8.49
C THR A 351 14.10 -18.15 -7.03
N ALA A 352 12.83 -18.36 -6.68
CA ALA A 352 12.44 -18.84 -5.36
C ALA A 352 12.92 -20.28 -5.12
N LEU A 353 12.96 -21.13 -6.15
CA LEU A 353 13.44 -22.52 -6.03
C LEU A 353 14.93 -22.57 -5.64
N LYS A 354 15.75 -21.72 -6.26
CA LYS A 354 17.16 -21.54 -5.88
C LYS A 354 17.28 -21.21 -4.39
N TRP A 355 16.48 -20.25 -3.90
CA TRP A 355 16.52 -19.84 -2.50
C TRP A 355 15.97 -20.90 -1.55
N ALA A 356 15.01 -21.72 -1.96
CA ALA A 356 14.54 -22.86 -1.17
C ALA A 356 15.65 -23.90 -0.98
N ILE A 357 16.43 -24.22 -2.02
CA ILE A 357 17.58 -25.14 -1.93
C ILE A 357 18.66 -24.57 -1.00
N VAL A 358 18.99 -23.29 -1.16
CA VAL A 358 19.96 -22.60 -0.28
C VAL A 358 19.46 -22.58 1.16
N GLN A 359 18.16 -22.36 1.38
CA GLN A 359 17.55 -22.37 2.71
C GLN A 359 17.70 -23.74 3.38
N LEU A 360 17.48 -24.84 2.67
CA LEU A 360 17.66 -26.20 3.21
C LEU A 360 19.10 -26.43 3.69
N TRP A 361 20.08 -25.90 2.95
CA TRP A 361 21.50 -25.97 3.33
C TRP A 361 21.79 -25.19 4.62
N LEU A 362 21.14 -24.04 4.79
CA LEU A 362 21.43 -23.02 5.81
C LEU A 362 20.36 -22.92 6.91
N LEU A 363 19.55 -23.97 7.13
CA LEU A 363 18.38 -23.96 8.04
C LEU A 363 18.68 -23.47 9.47
N ASP A 364 19.83 -23.85 10.02
CA ASP A 364 20.31 -23.49 11.37
C ASP A 364 21.08 -22.16 11.43
N VAL A 365 21.33 -21.54 10.28
CA VAL A 365 22.21 -20.37 10.12
C VAL A 365 21.43 -19.12 9.72
N LEU A 366 20.54 -19.22 8.73
CA LEU A 366 19.83 -18.09 8.16
C LEU A 366 18.41 -18.46 7.75
N ARG A 367 17.46 -17.53 7.94
CA ARG A 367 16.12 -17.62 7.34
C ARG A 367 16.03 -16.68 6.14
N PHE A 368 16.30 -17.20 4.95
CA PHE A 368 16.30 -16.46 3.70
C PHE A 368 14.89 -15.95 3.34
N SER A 369 14.87 -14.79 2.69
CA SER A 369 13.71 -14.30 1.97
C SER A 369 13.56 -15.07 0.66
N ILE A 370 12.62 -16.01 0.63
CA ILE A 370 12.39 -16.89 -0.54
C ILE A 370 11.42 -16.23 -1.55
N THR A 371 10.36 -15.59 -1.07
CA THR A 371 9.29 -15.10 -1.95
C THR A 371 9.75 -13.86 -2.74
N PRO A 372 9.35 -13.70 -4.01
CA PRO A 372 9.74 -12.54 -4.82
C PRO A 372 9.36 -11.19 -4.20
N VAL A 373 8.16 -11.10 -3.60
CA VAL A 373 7.70 -9.89 -2.93
C VAL A 373 8.57 -9.57 -1.72
N ARG A 374 8.92 -10.57 -0.91
CA ARG A 374 9.76 -10.34 0.28
C ARG A 374 11.15 -9.86 -0.10
N ARG A 375 11.74 -10.41 -1.16
CA ARG A 375 13.04 -9.99 -1.69
C ARG A 375 13.01 -8.55 -2.22
N LEU A 376 11.96 -8.19 -2.96
CA LEU A 376 11.73 -6.82 -3.42
C LEU A 376 11.62 -5.84 -2.24
N VAL A 377 10.81 -6.18 -1.23
CA VAL A 377 10.63 -5.36 -0.02
C VAL A 377 11.94 -5.22 0.74
N ASN A 378 12.70 -6.32 0.92
CA ASN A 378 13.99 -6.29 1.59
C ASN A 378 14.99 -5.37 0.87
N GLU A 379 15.10 -5.47 -0.46
CA GLU A 379 16.00 -4.62 -1.24
C GLU A 379 15.61 -3.13 -1.11
N TYR A 380 14.31 -2.82 -1.26
CA TYR A 380 13.82 -1.45 -1.10
C TYR A 380 14.12 -0.88 0.29
N VAL A 381 13.83 -1.65 1.34
CA VAL A 381 14.10 -1.25 2.73
C VAL A 381 15.60 -1.10 2.97
N GLY A 382 16.40 -2.03 2.45
CA GLY A 382 17.85 -2.01 2.58
C GLY A 382 18.47 -0.78 1.94
N LEU A 383 18.09 -0.47 0.70
CA LEU A 383 18.58 0.73 0.00
C LEU A 383 18.15 2.02 0.69
N THR A 384 16.89 2.09 1.14
CA THR A 384 16.38 3.27 1.86
C THR A 384 17.09 3.47 3.19
N ARG A 385 17.31 2.40 3.96
CA ARG A 385 18.03 2.47 5.24
C ARG A 385 19.51 2.78 5.03
N LEU A 386 20.16 2.19 4.03
CA LEU A 386 21.55 2.45 3.69
C LEU A 386 21.75 3.93 3.32
N SER A 387 20.84 4.51 2.55
CA SER A 387 20.86 5.94 2.21
C SER A 387 20.67 6.84 3.44
N ARG A 388 19.84 6.44 4.42
CA ARG A 388 19.61 7.20 5.65
C ARG A 388 20.72 7.03 6.70
N ALA A 389 21.46 5.92 6.65
CA ALA A 389 22.50 5.56 7.61
C ALA A 389 23.74 6.47 7.54
N GLY A 390 24.00 7.09 6.38
CA GLY A 390 25.10 8.05 6.21
C GLY A 390 26.48 7.48 6.56
N VAL A 391 26.73 6.20 6.23
CA VAL A 391 27.97 5.52 6.61
C VAL A 391 29.13 6.00 5.76
N GLU A 392 30.22 6.38 6.42
CA GLU A 392 31.48 6.75 5.79
C GLU A 392 31.97 5.65 4.83
N HIS A 393 32.54 6.07 3.69
CA HIS A 393 32.98 5.19 2.60
C HIS A 393 31.88 4.42 1.86
N ILE A 394 30.62 4.47 2.29
CA ILE A 394 29.49 3.91 1.53
C ILE A 394 28.87 4.99 0.65
N GLU A 395 28.77 4.70 -0.64
CA GLU A 395 27.98 5.49 -1.57
C GLU A 395 26.64 4.77 -1.81
N PRO A 396 25.50 5.31 -1.34
CA PRO A 396 24.21 4.65 -1.48
C PRO A 396 23.77 4.59 -2.94
N VAL A 397 23.07 3.52 -3.29
CA VAL A 397 22.43 3.38 -4.59
C VAL A 397 21.06 4.06 -4.55
N ARG A 398 20.90 5.12 -5.34
CA ARG A 398 19.67 5.89 -5.45
C ARG A 398 18.56 5.04 -6.06
N LEU A 399 17.48 4.92 -5.28
CA LEU A 399 16.20 4.40 -5.73
C LEU A 399 15.53 5.43 -6.64
N LEU A 400 15.12 5.00 -7.83
CA LEU A 400 14.42 5.83 -8.80
C LEU A 400 12.93 5.46 -8.85
N ALA A 401 12.63 4.16 -8.85
CA ALA A 401 11.25 3.70 -8.79
C ALA A 401 11.08 2.29 -8.19
N LEU A 402 9.96 2.11 -7.50
CA LEU A 402 9.42 0.82 -7.11
C LEU A 402 8.20 0.51 -7.99
N ASP A 403 8.35 -0.47 -8.86
CA ASP A 403 7.22 -1.05 -9.58
C ASP A 403 6.72 -2.29 -8.85
N TRP A 404 5.62 -2.07 -8.12
CA TRP A 404 5.01 -3.05 -7.25
C TRP A 404 4.39 -4.20 -8.04
N ARG A 405 3.63 -3.90 -9.11
CA ARG A 405 2.91 -4.93 -9.88
C ARG A 405 3.84 -5.73 -10.78
N GLY A 406 4.80 -5.08 -11.44
CA GLY A 406 5.80 -5.80 -12.23
C GLY A 406 6.87 -6.47 -11.37
N ARG A 407 6.91 -6.19 -10.05
CA ARG A 407 7.93 -6.66 -9.10
C ARG A 407 9.33 -6.29 -9.58
N ARG A 408 9.51 -5.00 -9.87
CA ARG A 408 10.76 -4.44 -10.37
C ARG A 408 11.23 -3.30 -9.47
N LEU A 409 12.54 -3.23 -9.28
CA LEU A 409 13.19 -2.09 -8.65
C LEU A 409 14.08 -1.42 -9.69
N ILE A 410 13.95 -0.10 -9.81
CA ILE A 410 14.72 0.72 -10.75
C ILE A 410 15.62 1.60 -9.90
N THR A 411 16.92 1.47 -10.11
CA THR A 411 17.95 2.25 -9.42
C THR A 411 18.85 2.93 -10.42
N GLU A 412 19.64 3.89 -9.95
CA GLU A 412 20.82 4.30 -10.69
C GLU A 412 21.76 3.11 -10.91
N TYR A 413 22.55 3.18 -11.99
CA TYR A 413 23.64 2.24 -12.21
C TYR A 413 24.94 2.82 -11.61
N LYS A 414 25.57 2.09 -10.69
CA LYS A 414 26.88 2.47 -10.15
C LYS A 414 28.00 1.88 -11.01
N GLU A 415 28.82 2.76 -11.58
CA GLU A 415 30.02 2.38 -12.32
C GLU A 415 31.19 2.14 -11.38
N GLY A 416 31.78 0.95 -11.46
CA GLY A 416 32.95 0.59 -10.67
C GLY A 416 33.37 -0.84 -10.90
N VAL A 417 34.34 -1.30 -10.11
CA VAL A 417 34.89 -2.66 -10.17
C VAL A 417 34.41 -3.43 -8.95
N ARG A 418 33.97 -4.68 -9.11
CA ARG A 418 33.49 -5.47 -7.98
C ARG A 418 34.64 -5.79 -7.04
N LEU A 419 34.37 -5.84 -5.74
CA LEU A 419 35.37 -6.23 -4.75
C LEU A 419 35.94 -7.63 -5.04
N SER A 420 35.12 -8.55 -5.57
CA SER A 420 35.61 -9.85 -6.05
C SER A 420 36.72 -9.75 -7.09
N ASP A 421 36.65 -8.76 -7.97
CA ASP A 421 37.57 -8.62 -9.09
C ASP A 421 38.88 -7.97 -8.64
N TYR A 422 38.81 -7.00 -7.70
CA TYR A 422 39.97 -6.50 -6.96
C TYR A 422 40.72 -7.62 -6.25
N ILE A 423 39.98 -8.48 -5.54
CA ILE A 423 40.55 -9.62 -4.81
C ILE A 423 41.22 -10.61 -5.76
N VAL A 424 40.65 -10.85 -6.94
CA VAL A 424 41.25 -11.73 -7.97
C VAL A 424 42.52 -11.12 -8.57
N ALA A 425 42.53 -9.80 -8.82
CA ALA A 425 43.72 -9.09 -9.30
C ALA A 425 44.87 -9.11 -8.28
N GLY A 426 44.52 -8.96 -7.00
CA GLY A 426 45.47 -9.00 -5.89
C GLY A 426 46.28 -7.69 -5.73
N GLY A 427 47.33 -7.74 -4.91
CA GLY A 427 48.16 -6.57 -4.60
C GLY A 427 47.62 -5.69 -3.47
N ALA A 428 48.29 -4.56 -3.23
CA ALA A 428 48.00 -3.64 -2.12
C ALA A 428 46.59 -3.01 -2.23
N GLU A 429 46.13 -2.72 -3.45
CA GLU A 429 44.80 -2.15 -3.70
C GLU A 429 43.68 -3.10 -3.26
N ALA A 430 43.86 -4.41 -3.46
CA ALA A 430 42.89 -5.41 -3.02
C ALA A 430 42.80 -5.48 -1.49
N VAL A 431 43.93 -5.37 -0.81
CA VAL A 431 44.01 -5.35 0.66
C VAL A 431 43.35 -4.09 1.22
N ASP A 432 43.60 -2.92 0.62
CA ASP A 432 42.96 -1.66 1.00
C ASP A 432 41.44 -1.68 0.78
N ALA A 433 40.99 -2.16 -0.38
CA ALA A 433 39.56 -2.29 -0.68
C ALA A 433 38.84 -3.23 0.30
N VAL A 434 39.50 -4.31 0.73
CA VAL A 434 38.97 -5.24 1.74
C VAL A 434 38.89 -4.58 3.12
N ARG A 435 39.93 -3.82 3.53
CA ARG A 435 39.91 -3.08 4.80
C ARG A 435 38.74 -2.10 4.84
N ARG A 436 38.60 -1.26 3.81
CA ARG A 436 37.49 -0.29 3.69
C ARG A 436 36.12 -0.97 3.69
N TYR A 437 35.99 -2.10 2.98
CA TYR A 437 34.74 -2.86 2.98
C TYR A 437 34.38 -3.39 4.37
N ALA A 438 35.37 -3.92 5.09
CA ALA A 438 35.18 -4.45 6.43
C ALA A 438 34.82 -3.34 7.43
N GLU A 439 35.45 -2.17 7.32
CA GLU A 439 35.14 -0.98 8.11
C GLU A 439 33.71 -0.49 7.85
N ALA A 440 33.32 -0.37 6.58
CA ALA A 440 31.96 -0.01 6.19
C ALA A 440 30.92 -1.01 6.73
N LEU A 441 31.22 -2.31 6.67
CA LEU A 441 30.36 -3.36 7.21
C LEU A 441 30.23 -3.27 8.74
N ALA A 442 31.33 -3.01 9.44
CA ALA A 442 31.33 -2.80 10.90
C ALA A 442 30.50 -1.59 11.31
N ARG A 443 30.64 -0.47 10.60
CA ARG A 443 29.83 0.73 10.83
C ARG A 443 28.35 0.46 10.63
N LEU A 444 27.96 -0.30 9.60
CA LEU A 444 26.57 -0.75 9.43
C LEU A 444 26.08 -1.64 10.58
N HIS A 445 26.92 -2.58 11.02
CA HIS A 445 26.61 -3.47 12.15
C HIS A 445 26.42 -2.69 13.45
N SER A 446 27.21 -1.63 13.69
CA SER A 446 27.10 -0.76 14.86
C SER A 446 25.72 -0.08 14.94
N GLN A 447 25.14 0.26 13.78
CA GLN A 447 23.79 0.83 13.65
C GLN A 447 22.66 -0.23 13.68
N GLY A 448 22.99 -1.51 13.94
CA GLY A 448 22.01 -2.59 13.97
C GLY A 448 21.55 -3.09 12.60
N CYS A 449 22.24 -2.70 11.52
CA CYS A 449 21.98 -3.20 10.17
C CYS A 449 22.77 -4.49 9.90
N THR A 450 22.17 -5.44 9.18
CA THR A 450 22.84 -6.65 8.67
C THR A 450 22.45 -6.85 7.22
N LEU A 451 23.41 -7.18 6.36
CA LEU A 451 23.21 -7.32 4.92
C LEU A 451 22.65 -8.70 4.54
N GLY A 452 23.06 -9.76 5.25
CA GLY A 452 22.61 -11.14 5.01
C GLY A 452 23.23 -11.83 3.78
N ASP A 453 23.62 -11.07 2.75
CA ASP A 453 24.33 -11.57 1.56
C ASP A 453 25.60 -10.76 1.23
N THR A 454 26.60 -10.81 2.11
CA THR A 454 27.88 -10.08 2.06
C THR A 454 28.91 -10.64 1.07
N LYS A 455 28.47 -11.26 -0.02
CA LYS A 455 29.40 -11.74 -1.05
C LYS A 455 30.20 -10.56 -1.64
N PRO A 456 31.50 -10.70 -1.92
CA PRO A 456 32.29 -9.64 -2.55
C PRO A 456 31.80 -9.20 -3.93
N GLN A 457 30.99 -10.03 -4.62
CA GLN A 457 30.36 -9.63 -5.89
C GLN A 457 29.30 -8.53 -5.72
N ASN A 458 28.78 -8.37 -4.50
CA ASN A 458 27.71 -7.44 -4.15
C ASN A 458 28.27 -6.08 -3.64
N ALA A 459 29.59 -5.92 -3.61
CA ALA A 459 30.26 -4.66 -3.30
C ALA A 459 30.97 -4.13 -4.55
N ILE A 460 30.68 -2.89 -4.93
CA ILE A 460 31.27 -2.20 -6.08
C ILE A 460 32.15 -1.08 -5.56
N VAL A 461 33.45 -1.16 -5.83
CA VAL A 461 34.40 -0.09 -5.52
C VAL A 461 34.35 0.93 -6.66
N LEU A 462 34.05 2.17 -6.30
CA LEU A 462 33.90 3.30 -7.21
C LEU A 462 35.26 3.95 -7.49
N ARG A 463 35.31 4.83 -8.50
CA ARG A 463 36.55 5.52 -8.89
C ARG A 463 37.17 6.37 -7.78
N ASP A 464 36.34 6.88 -6.86
CA ASP A 464 36.76 7.67 -5.70
C ASP A 464 37.12 6.80 -4.47
N GLY A 465 37.12 5.48 -4.62
CA GLY A 465 37.44 4.52 -3.56
C GLY A 465 36.30 4.28 -2.57
N ARG A 466 35.12 4.88 -2.74
CA ARG A 466 33.92 4.54 -1.98
C ARG A 466 33.30 3.24 -2.48
N ILE A 467 32.42 2.65 -1.67
CA ILE A 467 31.83 1.35 -1.92
C ILE A 467 30.31 1.50 -2.07
N ALA A 468 29.78 1.08 -3.21
CA ALA A 468 28.35 0.87 -3.39
C ALA A 468 27.99 -0.59 -3.08
N ILE A 469 27.06 -0.78 -2.15
CA ILE A 469 26.53 -2.11 -1.81
C ILE A 469 25.25 -2.33 -2.61
N VAL A 470 25.21 -3.43 -3.36
CA VAL A 470 24.09 -3.84 -4.20
C VAL A 470 23.57 -5.21 -3.75
N ASP A 471 22.41 -5.62 -4.27
CA ASP A 471 21.81 -6.93 -3.98
C ASP A 471 21.48 -7.15 -2.50
N LEU A 472 20.66 -6.24 -1.97
CA LEU A 472 20.18 -6.22 -0.59
C LEU A 472 18.91 -7.08 -0.36
N GLU A 473 18.64 -8.07 -1.20
CA GLU A 473 17.41 -8.87 -1.12
C GLU A 473 17.32 -9.74 0.17
N GLN A 474 18.45 -9.93 0.86
CA GLN A 474 18.56 -10.61 2.16
C GLN A 474 18.76 -9.65 3.34
N TRP A 475 18.54 -8.35 3.13
CA TRP A 475 18.64 -7.35 4.18
C TRP A 475 17.88 -7.74 5.46
N GLY A 476 18.56 -7.63 6.59
CA GLY A 476 18.01 -7.90 7.92
C GLY A 476 17.76 -9.39 8.24
N ARG A 477 18.17 -10.33 7.38
CA ARG A 477 17.92 -11.78 7.58
C ARG A 477 19.03 -12.53 8.30
N GLY A 478 20.15 -11.86 8.59
CA GLY A 478 21.35 -12.44 9.17
C GLY A 478 21.77 -11.95 10.53
N SER A 479 22.99 -12.32 10.88
CA SER A 479 23.68 -11.84 12.07
C SER A 479 25.00 -11.23 11.66
N ARG A 480 25.56 -10.38 12.52
CA ARG A 480 26.88 -9.77 12.28
C ARG A 480 27.97 -10.82 12.04
N ALA A 481 27.90 -11.92 12.80
CA ALA A 481 28.78 -13.07 12.66
C ALA A 481 28.61 -13.80 11.31
N TRP A 482 27.37 -13.96 10.86
CA TRP A 482 27.10 -14.53 9.53
C TRP A 482 27.63 -13.63 8.42
N ASP A 483 27.40 -12.32 8.49
CA ASP A 483 27.86 -11.35 7.50
C ASP A 483 29.40 -11.35 7.39
N ALA A 484 30.11 -11.39 8.52
CA ALA A 484 31.57 -11.52 8.55
C ALA A 484 32.05 -12.87 7.99
N ALA A 485 31.43 -13.98 8.41
CA ALA A 485 31.79 -15.31 7.92
C ALA A 485 31.56 -15.42 6.40
N LEU A 486 30.38 -15.03 5.92
CA LEU A 486 30.00 -15.12 4.52
C LEU A 486 30.93 -14.28 3.64
N ALA A 487 31.26 -13.05 4.06
CA ALA A 487 32.20 -12.19 3.34
C ALA A 487 33.55 -12.88 3.17
N LEU A 488 34.21 -13.23 4.27
CA LEU A 488 35.52 -13.87 4.27
C LEU A 488 35.53 -15.15 3.43
N HIS A 489 34.57 -16.06 3.64
CA HIS A 489 34.56 -17.34 2.93
C HIS A 489 34.30 -17.19 1.43
N TYR A 490 33.47 -16.22 1.01
CA TYR A 490 33.24 -15.96 -0.41
C TYR A 490 34.38 -15.18 -1.08
N MET A 491 35.20 -14.42 -0.34
CA MET A 491 36.43 -13.83 -0.88
C MET A 491 37.36 -14.92 -1.43
N PHE A 492 37.47 -16.06 -0.73
CA PHE A 492 38.34 -17.16 -1.15
C PHE A 492 37.64 -18.25 -1.97
N LYS A 493 36.42 -17.99 -2.46
CA LYS A 493 35.70 -18.94 -3.31
C LYS A 493 36.43 -19.10 -4.65
N LEU A 494 36.97 -20.29 -4.88
CA LEU A 494 37.44 -20.84 -6.16
C LEU A 494 38.62 -20.18 -6.90
N ARG A 495 39.27 -19.08 -6.46
CA ARG A 495 40.37 -18.50 -7.27
C ARG A 495 41.31 -17.48 -6.60
N LEU A 496 41.74 -17.71 -5.36
CA LEU A 496 42.77 -16.87 -4.73
C LEU A 496 44.12 -17.57 -4.63
N ARG A 497 45.19 -16.81 -4.89
CA ARG A 497 46.57 -17.24 -4.63
C ARG A 497 46.73 -17.38 -3.11
N PRO A 498 47.12 -18.54 -2.56
CA PRO A 498 47.28 -18.74 -1.11
C PRO A 498 48.17 -17.69 -0.42
N ARG A 499 49.08 -17.05 -1.17
CA ARG A 499 49.99 -16.01 -0.70
C ARG A 499 49.30 -14.74 -0.18
N MET A 500 48.08 -14.43 -0.63
CA MET A 500 47.35 -13.23 -0.17
C MET A 500 46.33 -13.51 0.93
N LEU A 501 46.17 -14.78 1.33
CA LEU A 501 45.18 -15.18 2.33
C LEU A 501 45.38 -14.44 3.65
N GLU A 502 46.61 -14.37 4.13
CA GLU A 502 46.92 -13.76 5.42
C GLU A 502 46.70 -12.25 5.39
N ASP A 503 47.15 -11.58 4.34
CA ASP A 503 47.00 -10.12 4.20
C ASP A 503 45.53 -9.70 4.08
N VAL A 504 44.73 -10.43 3.28
CA VAL A 504 43.29 -10.14 3.10
C VAL A 504 42.51 -10.41 4.37
N VAL A 505 42.75 -11.54 5.05
CA VAL A 505 42.06 -11.86 6.31
C VAL A 505 42.45 -10.86 7.40
N ARG A 506 43.73 -10.50 7.49
CA ARG A 506 44.22 -9.49 8.45
C ARG A 506 43.58 -8.13 8.18
N ALA A 507 43.59 -7.66 6.93
CA ALA A 507 42.98 -6.39 6.57
C ALA A 507 41.47 -6.34 6.83
N PHE A 508 40.75 -7.45 6.61
CA PHE A 508 39.34 -7.54 6.97
C PHE A 508 39.13 -7.42 8.48
N ILE A 509 39.93 -8.13 9.28
CA ILE A 509 39.82 -8.08 10.75
C ILE A 509 40.15 -6.68 11.27
N GLU A 510 41.27 -6.10 10.83
CA GLU A 510 41.70 -4.74 11.19
C GLU A 510 40.59 -3.73 10.84
N GLY A 511 40.15 -3.70 9.58
CA GLY A 511 39.12 -2.76 9.14
C GLY A 511 37.80 -2.95 9.88
N TYR A 512 37.39 -4.20 10.15
CA TYR A 512 36.16 -4.46 10.91
C TYR A 512 36.26 -3.93 12.34
N LEU A 513 37.40 -4.09 13.02
CA LEU A 513 37.61 -3.58 14.38
C LEU A 513 37.72 -2.05 14.40
N GLU A 514 38.48 -1.46 13.46
CA GLU A 514 38.64 -0.01 13.29
C GLU A 514 37.29 0.68 13.03
N GLY A 515 36.40 0.03 12.27
CA GLY A 515 35.04 0.50 12.00
C GLY A 515 34.06 0.38 13.17
N GLY A 516 34.54 0.04 14.38
CA GLY A 516 33.72 -0.13 15.59
C GLY A 516 33.01 -1.48 15.69
N GLY A 517 33.45 -2.47 14.90
CA GLY A 517 32.93 -3.82 14.93
C GLY A 517 33.36 -4.54 16.21
N ARG A 518 32.46 -5.36 16.77
CA ARG A 518 32.76 -6.05 18.03
C ARG A 518 33.62 -7.29 17.81
N PRO A 519 34.69 -7.49 18.60
CA PRO A 519 35.50 -8.70 18.52
C PRO A 519 34.69 -10.00 18.73
N GLU A 520 33.60 -9.95 19.50
CA GLU A 520 32.70 -11.10 19.69
C GLU A 520 32.00 -11.53 18.40
N ASP A 521 31.69 -10.59 17.51
CA ASP A 521 31.05 -10.88 16.22
C ASP A 521 32.03 -11.70 15.33
N LEU A 522 33.33 -11.36 15.35
CA LEU A 522 34.40 -12.10 14.67
C LEU A 522 34.65 -13.47 15.29
N ARG A 523 34.68 -13.56 16.63
CA ARG A 523 34.78 -14.85 17.36
C ARG A 523 33.61 -15.77 16.99
N ALA A 524 32.41 -15.22 16.99
CA ALA A 524 31.21 -15.97 16.64
C ALA A 524 31.24 -16.43 15.17
N ALA A 525 31.78 -15.63 14.25
CA ALA A 525 31.95 -16.00 12.84
C ALA A 525 32.85 -17.23 12.63
N ALA A 526 33.75 -17.53 13.58
CA ALA A 526 34.62 -18.71 13.58
C ALA A 526 33.90 -20.00 14.03
N ALA A 527 32.66 -19.92 14.51
CA ALA A 527 31.89 -21.08 14.97
C ALA A 527 31.60 -22.06 13.84
N ILE A 528 31.60 -23.36 14.16
CA ILE A 528 31.41 -24.42 13.16
C ILE A 528 30.12 -24.27 12.35
N ARG A 529 29.04 -23.76 12.99
CA ARG A 529 27.76 -23.48 12.32
C ARG A 529 27.88 -22.51 11.14
N TYR A 530 28.79 -21.54 11.18
CA TYR A 530 28.99 -20.58 10.10
C TYR A 530 30.08 -21.02 9.11
N VAL A 531 30.96 -21.92 9.49
CA VAL A 531 32.00 -22.47 8.59
C VAL A 531 31.49 -23.65 7.76
N ARG A 532 30.66 -24.53 8.36
CA ARG A 532 30.15 -25.76 7.73
C ARG A 532 29.52 -25.55 6.34
N PRO A 533 28.80 -24.45 6.03
CA PRO A 533 28.18 -24.31 4.71
C PRO A 533 29.18 -24.15 3.58
N PHE A 534 30.42 -23.76 3.89
CA PHE A 534 31.49 -23.52 2.91
C PHE A 534 32.39 -24.74 2.70
N ALA A 535 32.21 -25.81 3.47
CA ALA A 535 33.06 -27.00 3.44
C ALA A 535 33.24 -27.63 2.05
N VAL A 536 32.19 -27.54 1.21
CA VAL A 536 32.22 -28.08 -0.16
C VAL A 536 32.58 -27.04 -1.23
N LEU A 537 32.62 -25.75 -0.86
CA LEU A 537 32.84 -24.63 -1.79
C LEU A 537 34.27 -24.11 -1.73
N THR A 538 34.99 -24.38 -0.63
CA THR A 538 36.26 -23.76 -0.30
C THR A 538 37.24 -24.81 0.22
N ASN A 539 38.52 -24.68 -0.12
CA ASN A 539 39.57 -25.60 0.32
C ASN A 539 39.63 -25.67 1.87
N PRO A 540 39.66 -26.87 2.49
CA PRO A 540 39.74 -27.03 3.94
C PRO A 540 40.89 -26.26 4.61
N TYR A 541 42.04 -26.11 3.94
CA TYR A 541 43.16 -25.30 4.43
C TYR A 541 42.75 -23.85 4.66
N VAL A 542 42.02 -23.26 3.70
CA VAL A 542 41.53 -21.88 3.77
C VAL A 542 40.50 -21.73 4.89
N LEU A 543 39.56 -22.68 5.00
CA LEU A 543 38.55 -22.68 6.07
C LEU A 543 39.19 -22.67 7.46
N LEU A 544 40.16 -23.56 7.69
CA LEU A 544 40.86 -23.67 8.97
C LEU A 544 41.70 -22.43 9.26
N ARG A 545 42.34 -21.83 8.24
CA ARG A 545 43.12 -20.60 8.40
C ARG A 545 42.25 -19.41 8.76
N ILE A 546 41.15 -19.17 8.05
CA ILE A 546 40.18 -18.10 8.38
C ILE A 546 39.71 -18.26 9.83
N ARG A 547 39.28 -19.48 10.18
CA ARG A 547 38.80 -19.78 11.54
C ARG A 547 39.84 -19.49 12.62
N ARG A 548 41.10 -19.89 12.40
CA ARG A 548 42.21 -19.62 13.34
C ARG A 548 42.49 -18.13 13.47
N SER A 549 42.54 -17.38 12.37
CA SER A 549 42.77 -15.94 12.39
C SER A 549 41.66 -15.19 13.13
N LEU A 550 40.39 -15.53 12.88
CA LEU A 550 39.24 -14.97 13.60
C LEU A 550 39.26 -15.30 15.09
N THR A 551 39.79 -16.47 15.49
CA THR A 551 39.88 -16.84 16.91
C THR A 551 40.99 -16.05 17.63
N ARG A 552 42.14 -15.85 16.95
CA ARG A 552 43.30 -15.14 17.50
C ARG A 552 43.07 -13.63 17.65
N ALA A 553 42.35 -13.02 16.71
CA ALA A 553 42.04 -11.59 16.72
C ALA A 553 41.22 -11.12 17.93
N VAL A 554 40.79 -12.03 18.79
CA VAL A 554 39.95 -11.77 19.98
C VAL A 554 40.66 -12.18 21.26
N GLN A 555 41.94 -12.56 21.17
CA GLN A 555 42.82 -12.87 22.31
C GLN A 555 43.92 -11.81 22.51
N ALA A 556 44.16 -10.98 21.49
CA ALA A 556 44.93 -9.74 21.56
C ALA A 556 43.95 -8.59 21.83
#